data_AF-A0A2G2GDC3-F1
#
_entry.id   AF-A0A2G2GDC3-F1
#
_cell.length_a   1.000
_cell.length_b   1.000
_cell.length_c   1.000
_cell.angle_alpha   90.00
_cell.angle_beta   90.00
_cell.angle_gamma   90.00
#
_symmetry.space_group_name_H-M   'P 1'
#
loop_
_entity.id
_entity.type
_entity.pdbx_description
1 polymer ?
#
loop_
_entity_poly.entity_id
_entity_poly.type
_entity_poly.pdbx_seq_one_letter_code
_entity_poly.pdbx_strand_id
1 'polypeptide(L)' 'MAKIDEVKEHIAALRGYLNIIIAIILALGAGVSKLYLSQELGALFWSGIGLILTLLILFSLIIKSIHKNIDKLKDI' A
#
# COMPACT_ATOMS: atom_id res chain seq x y z
N MET A 1 2.89 14.37 -26.51
CA MET A 1 1.60 14.45 -25.76
C MET A 1 1.11 13.06 -25.37
N ALA A 2 0.82 12.14 -26.31
CA ALA A 2 0.30 10.80 -25.98
C ALA A 2 1.07 10.01 -24.89
N LYS A 3 2.41 9.94 -24.95
CA LYS A 3 3.21 9.21 -23.95
C LYS A 3 3.17 9.83 -22.54
N ILE A 4 3.04 11.15 -22.44
CA ILE A 4 2.97 11.84 -21.14
C ILE A 4 1.61 11.58 -20.49
N ASP A 5 0.54 11.57 -21.28
CA ASP A 5 -0.81 11.28 -20.80
C ASP A 5 -0.95 9.83 -20.33
N GLU A 6 -0.35 8.87 -21.07
CA GLU A 6 -0.31 7.46 -20.68
C GLU A 6 0.42 7.24 -19.34
N VAL A 7 1.57 7.87 -19.13
CA VAL A 7 2.30 7.75 -17.86
C VAL A 7 1.52 8.40 -16.70
N LYS A 8 0.83 9.53 -16.94
CA LYS A 8 -0.03 10.16 -15.93
C LYS A 8 -1.19 9.25 -15.54
N GLU A 9 -1.83 8.59 -16.50
CA GLU A 9 -2.91 7.64 -16.24
C GLU A 9 -2.41 6.44 -15.42
N HIS A 10 -1.22 5.93 -15.74
CA HIS A 10 -0.58 4.89 -14.93
C HIS A 10 -0.31 5.34 -13.49
N ILE A 11 0.22 6.55 -13.28
CA ILE A 11 0.44 7.10 -11.93
C ILE A 11 -0.89 7.25 -11.18
N ALA A 12 -1.96 7.67 -11.85
CA ALA A 12 -3.28 7.78 -11.26
C ALA A 12 -3.82 6.40 -10.81
N ALA A 13 -3.69 5.37 -11.65
CA ALA A 13 -4.06 4.01 -11.30
C ALA A 13 -3.25 3.46 -10.11
N LEU A 14 -1.93 3.66 -10.12
CA LEU A 14 -1.02 3.29 -9.03
C LEU A 14 -1.40 3.99 -7.72
N ARG A 15 -1.77 5.27 -7.77
CA ARG A 15 -2.29 6.02 -6.60
C ARG A 15 -3.61 5.41 -6.10
N GLY A 16 -4.49 4.98 -6.99
CA GLY A 16 -5.73 4.27 -6.63
C GLY A 16 -5.46 2.99 -5.84
N TYR A 17 -4.53 2.15 -6.32
CA TYR A 17 -4.10 0.95 -5.60
C TYR A 17 -3.49 1.26 -4.24
N LEU A 18 -2.72 2.35 -4.15
CA LEU A 18 -2.12 2.80 -2.90
C LEU A 18 -3.19 3.14 -1.85
N ASN A 19 -4.24 3.84 -2.24
CA ASN A 19 -5.35 4.19 -1.35
C ASN A 19 -6.08 2.95 -0.82
N ILE A 20 -6.29 1.95 -1.68
CA ILE A 20 -6.91 0.67 -1.28
C ILE A 20 -6.03 -0.05 -0.24
N ILE A 21 -4.72 -0.11 -0.47
CA ILE A 21 -3.77 -0.73 0.47
C ILE A 21 -3.81 -0.02 1.84
N ILE A 22 -3.83 1.32 1.84
CA ILE A 22 -3.95 2.10 3.09
C ILE A 22 -5.25 1.76 3.82
N ALA A 23 -6.38 1.71 3.11
CA ALA A 23 -7.66 1.36 3.71
C ALA A 23 -7.64 -0.04 4.34
N ILE A 24 -7.01 -1.01 3.67
CA ILE A 24 -6.83 -2.38 4.20
C ILE A 24 -5.95 -2.36 5.46
N ILE A 25 -4.83 -1.63 5.45
CA ILE A 25 -3.94 -1.51 6.61
C ILE A 25 -4.69 -0.92 7.80
N LEU A 26 -5.51 0.12 7.59
CA LEU A 26 -6.32 0.73 8.65
C LEU A 26 -7.36 -0.24 9.20
N ALA A 27 -8.06 -0.97 8.34
CA ALA A 27 -9.05 -1.97 8.77
C ALA A 27 -8.41 -3.10 9.58
N LEU A 28 -7.26 -3.61 9.14
CA LEU A 28 -6.49 -4.63 9.86
C LEU A 28 -5.94 -4.07 11.17
N GLY A 29 -5.41 -2.84 11.17
CA GLY A 29 -4.90 -2.18 12.35
C GLY A 29 -5.97 -2.04 13.43
N ALA A 30 -7.20 -1.69 13.05
CA ALA A 30 -8.34 -1.65 13.97
C ALA A 30 -8.66 -3.04 14.54
N GLY A 31 -8.66 -4.09 13.70
CA GLY A 31 -8.87 -5.47 14.13
C GLY A 31 -7.80 -5.98 15.10
N VAL A 32 -6.52 -5.75 14.77
CA VAL A 32 -5.37 -6.12 15.61
C VAL A 32 -5.40 -5.35 16.94
N SER A 33 -5.73 -4.06 16.92
CA SER A 33 -5.88 -3.24 18.13
C SER A 33 -6.98 -3.79 19.04
N LYS A 34 -8.11 -4.23 18.48
CA LYS A 34 -9.20 -4.86 19.24
C LYS A 34 -8.73 -6.15 19.92
N LEU A 35 -8.01 -7.01 19.20
CA LEU A 35 -7.45 -8.25 19.75
C LEU A 35 -6.46 -7.98 20.90
N TYR A 36 -5.63 -6.94 20.75
CA TYR A 36 -4.71 -6.50 21.81
C TYR A 36 -5.46 -6.07 23.08
N LEU A 37 -6.51 -5.25 22.92
CA LEU A 37 -7.32 -4.79 24.05
C LEU A 37 -8.08 -5.93 24.74
N SER A 38 -8.47 -6.95 23.99
CA SER A 38 -9.09 -8.18 24.53
C SER A 38 -8.08 -9.17 25.13
N GLN A 39 -6.78 -8.85 25.15
CA GLN A 39 -5.69 -9.74 25.58
C GLN A 39 -5.60 -11.07 24.78
N GLU A 40 -6.21 -11.10 23.59
CA GLU A 40 -6.25 -12.27 22.70
C GLU A 40 -5.02 -12.26 21.79
N LEU A 41 -3.83 -12.50 22.35
CA LEU A 41 -2.54 -12.52 21.65
C LEU A 41 -2.24 -13.84 20.93
N GLY A 42 -3.29 -14.56 20.53
CA GLY A 42 -3.20 -15.83 19.84
C GLY A 42 -2.73 -15.72 18.39
N ALA A 43 -2.90 -16.81 17.63
CA ALA A 43 -2.45 -16.90 16.24
C ALA A 43 -3.02 -15.79 15.34
N LEU A 44 -4.28 -15.37 15.54
CA LEU A 44 -4.93 -14.33 14.75
C LEU A 44 -4.28 -12.95 14.90
N PHE A 45 -3.81 -12.61 16.10
CA PHE A 45 -3.14 -11.34 16.37
C PHE A 45 -1.81 -11.26 15.62
N TRP A 46 -0.98 -12.30 15.78
CA TRP A 46 0.32 -12.39 15.12
C TRP A 46 0.21 -12.52 13.61
N SER A 47 -0.79 -13.26 13.10
CA SER A 47 -1.05 -13.31 11.65
C SER A 47 -1.48 -11.95 11.10
N GLY A 48 -2.29 -11.20 11.86
CA GLY A 48 -2.70 -9.85 11.50
C GLY A 48 -1.50 -8.89 11.39
N ILE A 49 -0.59 -8.93 12.36
CA ILE A 49 0.67 -8.16 12.33
C ILE A 49 1.53 -8.57 11.14
N GLY A 50 1.72 -9.88 10.91
CA GLY A 50 2.50 -10.37 9.77
C GLY A 50 1.93 -9.92 8.42
N LEU A 51 0.60 -9.89 8.31
CA LEU A 51 -0.09 -9.43 7.10
C LEU A 51 0.08 -7.92 6.90
N ILE A 52 0.00 -7.11 7.97
CA ILE A 52 0.28 -5.67 7.92
C ILE A 52 1.72 -5.41 7.46
N LEU A 53 2.71 -6.13 8.01
CA LEU A 53 4.10 -6.00 7.59
C LEU A 53 4.29 -6.35 6.10
N THR A 54 3.61 -7.39 5.62
CA THR A 54 3.65 -7.78 4.20
C THR A 54 3.05 -6.71 3.30
N LEU A 55 1.93 -6.10 3.71
CA LEU A 55 1.29 -4.98 3.00
C LEU A 55 2.20 -3.76 2.93
N LEU A 56 2.97 -3.46 3.98
CA LEU A 56 3.94 -2.36 3.97
C LEU A 56 5.07 -2.59 2.97
N ILE A 57 5.53 -3.83 2.80
CA ILE A 57 6.53 -4.18 1.78
C ILE A 57 5.94 -3.95 0.37
N LEU A 58 4.72 -4.42 0.11
CA LEU A 58 4.02 -4.19 -1.16
C LEU A 58 3.83 -2.69 -1.45
N PHE A 59 3.45 -1.92 -0.43
CA PHE A 59 3.31 -0.48 -0.52
C PHE A 59 4.62 0.21 -0.93
N SER A 60 5.75 -0.21 -0.35
CA SER A 60 7.07 0.31 -0.73
C SER A 60 7.41 0.01 -2.20
N LEU A 61 7.09 -1.18 -2.71
CA LEU A 61 7.31 -1.54 -4.11
C LEU A 61 6.48 -0.68 -5.07
N ILE A 62 5.22 -0.41 -4.73
CA ILE A 62 4.34 0.44 -5.53
C ILE A 62 4.86 1.88 -5.57
N ILE A 63 5.29 2.42 -4.43
CA ILE A 63 5.89 3.77 -4.39
C ILE A 63 7.14 3.87 -5.24
N LYS A 64 8.03 2.86 -5.17
CA LYS A 64 9.23 2.80 -6.03
C LYS A 64 8.84 2.80 -7.51
N SER A 65 7.78 2.08 -7.88
CA SER A 65 7.26 2.09 -9.26
C SER A 65 6.76 3.47 -9.68
N ILE A 66 6.00 4.16 -8.81
CA ILE A 66 5.53 5.52 -9.08
C ILE A 66 6.70 6.48 -9.28
N HIS A 67 7.69 6.48 -8.38
CA HIS A 67 8.87 7.35 -8.51
C HIS A 67 9.62 7.09 -9.81
N LYS A 68 9.83 5.82 -10.17
CA LYS A 68 10.47 5.46 -11.45
C LYS A 68 9.71 5.98 -12.67
N ASN A 69 8.37 5.96 -12.62
CA ASN A 69 7.54 6.49 -13.71
C ASN A 69 7.56 8.03 -13.76
N ILE A 70 7.67 8.70 -12.60
CA ILE A 70 7.84 10.16 -12.52
C ILE A 70 9.23 10.58 -13.04
N ASP A 71 10.29 9.86 -12.71
CA ASP A 71 11.64 10.15 -13.20
C ASP A 71 11.72 10.00 -14.73
N LYS A 72 11.07 8.96 -15.28
CA LYS A 72 10.93 8.81 -16.74
C LYS A 72 10.23 9.98 -17.41
N LEU A 73 9.27 10.63 -16.73
CA LEU A 73 8.60 11.83 -17.26
C LEU A 73 9.51 13.06 -17.23
N LYS A 74 10.50 13.10 -16.35
CA LYS A 74 11.44 14.22 -16.21
C LYS A 74 12.58 14.17 -17.24
N ASP A 75 12.93 12.97 -17.71
CA ASP A 75 13.92 12.73 -18.76
C ASP A 75 13.37 12.83 -20.20
N ILE A 76 12.06 13.03 -20.38
CA ILE A 76 11.38 13.21 -21.68
C ILE A 76 11.01 14.68 -21.90
#